data_AF-A0A1B0D1R7-F1
#
_entry.id   AF-A0A1B0D1R7-F1
#
_cell.length_a   1.000
_cell.length_b   1.000
_cell.length_c   1.000
_cell.angle_alpha   90.00
_cell.angle_beta   90.00
_cell.angle_gamma   90.00
#
_symmetry.space_group_name_H-M   'P 1'
#
loop_
_entity.id
_entity.type
_entity.pdbx_description
1 polymer ?
#
loop_
_entity_poly.entity_id
_entity_poly.type
_entity_poly.pdbx_seq_one_letter_code
_entity_poly.pdbx_strand_id
1 'polypeptide(L)'
;MDEEYEDEGWMGRHRVGDEEPEGPEHIENPQEVLNECLEKFSTSDYIMEPGIFTQLKRYFQAGGTPEQVINLLSHNYTAVAQMTNLIAEWLITAGVKVVDVQAMVENHLKDMILRTFDPKKADTIFTEEGETPAWLTEMIEHPTWRSLIYRLAEEYPDCLMLNFTIKLISDAGFQSEITSISTAAQQIEVFSRVLKTAITKFLTNPDDVQNSILECAKMVCHGQHTYVYSQVLIQVLSQEVKGGFNMKRLSQEITKYALQM
;
A
#
# COMPACT_ATOMS: atom_id res chain seq x y z
N MET A 1 -14.88 61.24 -4.08
CA MET A 1 -16.12 60.43 -4.08
C MET A 1 -15.61 59.02 -4.06
N ASP A 2 -15.68 58.46 -2.86
CA ASP A 2 -15.08 57.21 -2.44
C ASP A 2 -15.87 56.02 -3.02
N GLU A 3 -15.16 55.05 -3.61
CA GLU A 3 -15.74 53.79 -4.07
C GLU A 3 -15.61 52.75 -2.95
N GLU A 4 -16.72 52.44 -2.30
CA GLU A 4 -16.86 51.34 -1.34
C GLU A 4 -16.92 50.00 -2.08
N TYR A 5 -16.01 49.09 -1.72
CA TYR A 5 -16.04 47.68 -2.08
C TYR A 5 -17.09 46.98 -1.20
N GLU A 6 -18.14 46.42 -1.80
CA GLU A 6 -19.10 45.54 -1.11
C GLU A 6 -18.58 44.09 -1.07
N ASP A 7 -18.53 43.57 0.15
CA ASP A 7 -18.14 42.23 0.58
C ASP A 7 -19.26 41.22 0.29
N GLU A 8 -19.15 40.47 -0.81
CA GLU A 8 -20.08 39.36 -1.09
C GLU A 8 -19.73 38.14 -0.22
N GLY A 9 -20.29 38.15 0.99
CA GLY A 9 -20.32 37.03 1.91
C GLY A 9 -21.00 35.78 1.32
N TRP A 10 -20.35 34.65 1.59
CA TRP A 10 -20.66 33.27 1.21
C TRP A 10 -22.07 32.75 1.60
N MET A 11 -23.15 33.34 1.09
CA MET A 11 -24.51 32.83 1.28
C MET A 11 -25.16 32.39 -0.04
N GLY A 12 -24.61 31.31 -0.60
CA GLY A 12 -25.21 30.55 -1.68
C GLY A 12 -26.29 29.57 -1.19
N ARG A 13 -27.54 30.05 -1.19
CA ARG A 13 -28.83 29.33 -1.25
C ARG A 13 -28.77 27.78 -1.38
N HIS A 14 -29.18 27.05 -0.34
CA HIS A 14 -29.60 25.65 -0.47
C HIS A 14 -31.03 25.42 0.05
N ARG A 15 -31.81 24.72 -0.78
CA ARG A 15 -33.22 24.38 -0.58
C ARG A 15 -33.33 23.28 0.46
N VAL A 16 -34.23 23.47 1.41
CA VAL A 16 -34.66 22.49 2.42
C VAL A 16 -35.31 21.31 1.69
N GLY A 17 -34.71 20.13 1.83
CA GLY A 17 -35.27 18.82 1.48
C GLY A 17 -35.00 17.88 2.65
N ASP A 18 -36.05 17.21 3.10
CA ASP A 18 -36.13 16.41 4.32
C ASP A 18 -34.98 15.40 4.51
N GLU A 19 -34.22 15.56 5.61
CA GLU A 19 -33.36 14.51 6.18
C GLU A 19 -33.94 14.12 7.55
N GLU A 20 -34.18 12.82 7.71
CA GLU A 20 -34.67 12.19 8.94
C GLU A 20 -33.68 12.40 10.10
N PRO A 21 -34.12 12.54 11.36
CA PRO A 21 -33.22 12.80 12.47
C PRO A 21 -32.39 11.55 12.78
N GLU A 22 -31.12 11.56 12.36
CA GLU A 22 -30.11 10.66 12.90
C GLU A 22 -30.01 10.84 14.42
N GLY A 23 -29.75 9.74 15.13
CA GLY A 23 -29.76 9.66 16.59
C GLY A 23 -28.83 10.67 17.26
N PRO A 24 -28.86 10.79 18.61
CA PRO A 24 -28.13 11.83 19.31
C PRO A 24 -26.63 11.76 19.02
N GLU A 25 -26.16 12.62 18.11
CA GLU A 25 -24.75 12.89 17.90
C GLU A 25 -24.18 13.27 19.26
N HIS A 26 -23.08 12.62 19.62
CA HIS A 26 -22.31 12.98 20.80
C HIS A 26 -21.75 14.39 20.52
N ILE A 27 -22.45 15.44 20.95
CA ILE A 27 -22.00 16.83 20.77
C ILE A 27 -20.70 16.96 21.55
N GLU A 28 -19.56 16.84 20.87
CA GLU A 28 -18.25 17.10 21.45
C GLU A 28 -18.27 18.52 22.01
N ASN A 29 -17.77 18.70 23.23
CA ASN A 29 -17.73 20.00 23.86
C ASN A 29 -16.87 20.95 23.00
N PRO A 30 -17.43 22.06 22.47
CA PRO A 30 -16.69 22.95 21.58
C PRO A 30 -15.35 23.41 22.16
N GLN A 31 -15.28 23.59 23.49
CA GLN A 31 -14.06 24.00 24.18
C GLN A 31 -12.96 22.91 24.12
N GLU A 32 -13.34 21.64 24.20
CA GLU A 32 -12.40 20.52 24.13
C GLU A 32 -11.87 20.36 22.71
N VAL A 33 -12.74 20.51 21.70
CA VAL A 33 -12.37 20.49 20.28
C VAL A 33 -11.36 21.60 19.97
N LEU A 34 -11.60 22.82 20.47
CA LEU A 34 -10.68 23.94 20.31
C LEU A 34 -9.31 23.64 20.91
N ASN A 35 -9.27 23.14 22.15
CA ASN A 35 -8.02 22.81 22.82
C ASN A 35 -7.24 21.71 22.08
N GLU A 36 -7.91 20.64 21.65
CA GLU A 36 -7.29 19.54 20.88
C GLU A 36 -6.68 20.06 19.57
N CYS A 37 -7.38 20.94 18.85
CA CYS A 37 -6.87 21.55 17.63
C CYS A 37 -5.65 22.45 17.91
N LEU A 38 -5.71 23.27 18.96
CA LEU A 38 -4.62 24.17 19.34
C LEU A 38 -3.36 23.42 19.77
N GLU A 39 -3.50 22.31 20.49
CA GLU A 39 -2.38 21.43 20.83
C GLU A 39 -1.70 20.89 19.57
N LYS A 40 -2.48 20.42 18.59
CA LYS A 40 -1.96 19.94 17.30
C LYS A 40 -1.26 21.06 16.52
N PHE A 41 -1.87 22.24 16.39
CA PHE A 41 -1.29 23.39 15.69
C PHE A 41 0.00 23.91 16.34
N SER A 42 0.21 23.61 17.62
CA SER A 42 1.42 23.96 18.36
C SER A 42 2.58 22.99 18.11
N THR A 43 2.35 21.88 17.42
CA THR A 43 3.41 20.92 17.09
C THR A 43 4.24 21.39 15.90
N SER A 44 5.51 20.98 15.87
CA SER A 44 6.47 21.38 14.84
C SER A 44 6.00 20.94 13.46
N ASP A 45 6.06 21.85 12.48
CA ASP A 45 5.70 21.60 11.08
C ASP A 45 4.28 21.04 10.84
N TYR A 46 3.35 21.21 11.79
CA TYR A 46 1.97 20.68 11.64
C TYR A 46 1.23 21.22 10.40
N ILE A 47 1.64 22.38 9.88
CA ILE A 47 1.14 22.93 8.62
C ILE A 47 1.37 22.00 7.41
N MET A 48 2.33 21.08 7.50
CA MET A 48 2.68 20.11 6.46
C MET A 48 1.95 18.77 6.61
N GLU A 49 1.18 18.57 7.69
CA GLU A 49 0.45 17.32 7.93
C GLU A 49 -0.73 17.18 6.96
N PRO A 50 -1.00 15.98 6.41
CA PRO A 50 -2.02 15.78 5.39
C PRO A 50 -3.44 16.15 5.85
N GLY A 51 -3.71 16.05 7.16
CA GLY A 51 -5.01 16.36 7.76
C GLY A 51 -5.25 17.83 8.13
N ILE A 52 -4.32 18.74 7.81
CA ILE A 52 -4.37 20.13 8.28
C ILE A 52 -5.69 20.84 7.92
N PHE A 53 -6.20 20.66 6.70
CA PHE A 53 -7.44 21.30 6.25
C PHE A 53 -8.67 20.81 7.01
N THR A 54 -8.75 19.49 7.26
CA THR A 54 -9.83 18.90 8.05
C THR A 54 -9.81 19.44 9.47
N GLN A 55 -8.62 19.55 10.07
CA GLN A 55 -8.47 20.05 11.43
C GLN A 55 -8.76 21.56 11.53
N LEU A 56 -8.37 22.35 10.53
CA LEU A 56 -8.73 23.78 10.42
C LEU A 56 -10.25 23.97 10.32
N LYS A 57 -10.93 23.18 9.49
CA LYS A 57 -12.38 23.22 9.36
C LYS A 57 -13.07 22.90 10.69
N ARG A 58 -12.63 21.84 11.39
CA ARG A 58 -13.13 21.46 12.72
C ARG A 58 -12.91 22.57 13.75
N TYR A 59 -11.73 23.22 13.74
CA TYR A 59 -11.42 24.34 14.62
C TYR A 59 -12.34 25.56 14.38
N PHE A 60 -12.56 25.96 13.13
CA PHE A 60 -13.43 27.10 12.81
C PHE A 60 -14.90 26.82 13.12
N GLN A 61 -15.36 25.59 12.90
CA GLN A 61 -16.72 25.17 13.26
C GLN A 61 -16.98 25.21 14.77
N ALA A 62 -15.94 24.98 15.58
CA ALA A 62 -16.01 25.08 17.05
C ALA A 62 -15.89 26.53 17.57
N GLY A 63 -15.77 27.55 16.70
CA GLY A 63 -15.66 28.96 17.07
C GLY A 63 -14.23 29.49 17.23
N GLY A 64 -13.24 28.79 16.69
CA GLY A 64 -11.83 29.18 16.73
C GLY A 64 -11.50 30.43 15.91
N THR A 65 -10.45 31.16 16.30
CA THR A 65 -10.07 32.43 15.64
C THR A 65 -8.92 32.23 14.65
N PRO A 66 -8.99 32.83 13.43
CA PRO A 66 -7.91 32.71 12.43
C PRO A 66 -6.56 33.22 12.93
N GLU A 67 -6.53 34.30 13.70
CA GLU A 67 -5.29 34.92 14.18
C GLU A 67 -4.47 33.97 15.07
N GLN A 68 -5.13 33.22 15.95
CA GLN A 68 -4.45 32.28 16.84
C GLN A 68 -3.82 31.12 16.06
N VAL A 69 -4.56 30.53 15.12
CA VAL A 69 -4.04 29.41 14.33
C VAL A 69 -2.92 29.84 13.38
N ILE A 70 -3.01 31.03 12.77
CA ILE A 70 -1.94 31.58 11.93
C ILE A 70 -0.68 31.78 12.76
N ASN A 71 -0.79 32.38 13.96
CA ASN A 71 0.36 32.56 14.84
C ASN A 71 0.99 31.23 15.26
N LEU A 72 0.18 30.23 15.66
CA LEU A 72 0.71 28.93 16.07
C LEU A 72 1.38 28.18 14.92
N LEU A 73 0.74 28.08 13.76
CA LEU A 73 1.30 27.35 12.61
C LEU A 73 2.55 28.04 12.05
N SER A 74 2.56 29.37 11.97
CA SER A 74 3.73 30.11 11.47
C SER A 74 4.90 30.09 12.46
N HIS A 75 4.63 30.18 13.76
CA HIS A 75 5.67 30.16 14.79
C HIS A 75 6.33 28.79 14.93
N ASN A 76 5.58 27.71 14.71
CA ASN A 76 6.06 26.34 14.81
C ASN A 76 6.49 25.73 13.46
N TYR A 77 6.50 26.52 12.39
CA TYR A 77 7.03 26.07 11.10
C TYR A 77 8.56 26.20 11.08
N THR A 78 9.23 25.05 11.04
CA THR A 78 10.69 24.91 11.00
C THR A 78 11.21 24.42 9.65
N ALA A 79 10.32 24.00 8.74
CA ALA A 79 10.60 23.60 7.37
C ALA A 79 11.55 22.40 7.25
N VAL A 80 11.44 21.40 8.13
CA VAL A 80 12.35 20.24 8.15
C VAL A 80 12.35 19.47 6.83
N ALA A 81 11.19 19.31 6.20
CA ALA A 81 11.07 18.65 4.90
C ALA A 81 11.83 19.41 3.80
N GLN A 82 11.73 20.74 3.78
CA GLN A 82 12.41 21.59 2.82
C GLN A 82 13.93 21.61 3.06
N MET A 83 14.36 21.62 4.32
CA MET A 83 15.78 21.49 4.67
C MET A 83 16.35 20.15 4.20
N THR A 84 15.57 19.08 4.27
CA THR A 84 15.99 17.76 3.76
C THR A 84 16.22 17.79 2.25
N ASN A 85 15.32 18.45 1.49
CA ASN A 85 15.49 18.64 0.05
C ASN A 85 16.75 19.47 -0.26
N LEU A 86 17.00 20.54 0.49
CA LEU A 86 18.19 21.37 0.32
C LEU A 86 19.48 20.60 0.57
N ILE A 87 19.52 19.76 1.60
CA ILE A 87 20.66 18.88 1.88
C ILE A 87 20.85 17.88 0.73
N ALA A 88 19.77 17.31 0.19
CA ALA A 88 19.85 16.41 -0.96
C ALA A 88 20.46 17.12 -2.19
N GLU A 89 20.05 18.35 -2.48
CA GLU A 89 20.64 19.17 -3.56
C GLU A 89 22.12 19.50 -3.32
N TRP A 90 22.49 19.78 -2.07
CA TRP A 90 23.89 20.03 -1.71
C TRP A 90 24.76 18.79 -1.88
N LEU A 91 24.26 17.61 -1.54
CA LEU A 91 24.96 16.35 -1.79
C LEU A 91 25.20 16.13 -3.29
N ILE A 92 24.20 16.42 -4.12
CA ILE A 92 24.32 16.35 -5.58
C ILE A 92 25.39 17.35 -6.06
N THR A 93 25.35 18.59 -5.57
CA THR A 93 26.30 19.65 -5.92
C THR A 93 27.74 19.31 -5.48
N ALA A 94 27.89 18.63 -4.34
CA ALA A 94 29.17 18.15 -3.84
C ALA A 94 29.74 16.94 -4.62
N GLY A 95 29.01 16.43 -5.61
CA GLY A 95 29.46 15.38 -6.53
C GLY A 95 28.92 13.98 -6.21
N VAL A 96 27.99 13.84 -5.27
CA VAL A 96 27.26 12.57 -5.07
C VAL A 96 26.29 12.39 -6.23
N LYS A 97 26.20 11.16 -6.77
CA LYS A 97 25.30 10.92 -7.91
C LYS A 97 23.85 11.04 -7.44
N VAL A 98 23.00 11.59 -8.31
CA VAL A 98 21.55 11.75 -8.05
C VAL A 98 20.91 10.41 -7.64
N VAL A 99 21.27 9.32 -8.31
CA VAL A 99 20.78 7.97 -8.00
C VAL A 99 21.13 7.49 -6.59
N ASP A 100 22.31 7.88 -6.08
CA ASP A 100 22.76 7.48 -4.75
C ASP A 100 22.03 8.28 -3.66
N VAL A 101 21.76 9.58 -3.92
CA VAL A 101 20.95 10.43 -3.04
C VAL A 101 19.50 9.97 -3.00
N GLN A 102 18.91 9.64 -4.15
CA GLN A 102 17.56 9.06 -4.24
C GLN A 102 17.47 7.75 -3.45
N ALA A 103 18.43 6.83 -3.66
CA ALA A 103 18.48 5.59 -2.92
C ALA A 103 18.62 5.82 -1.40
N MET A 104 19.36 6.84 -0.96
CA MET A 104 19.47 7.17 0.47
C MET A 104 18.11 7.56 1.07
N VAL A 105 17.35 8.40 0.37
CA VAL A 105 16.01 8.82 0.81
C VAL A 105 15.03 7.64 0.76
N GLU A 106 14.98 6.90 -0.34
CA GLU A 106 14.11 5.73 -0.49
C GLU A 106 14.36 4.68 0.59
N ASN A 107 15.63 4.36 0.86
CA ASN A 107 15.99 3.38 1.90
C ASN A 107 15.59 3.87 3.29
N HIS A 108 15.75 5.17 3.58
CA HIS A 108 15.33 5.72 4.87
C HIS A 108 13.81 5.66 5.05
N LEU A 109 13.04 6.03 4.01
CA LEU A 109 11.58 5.91 4.01
C LEU A 109 11.14 4.46 4.16
N LYS A 110 11.79 3.53 3.46
CA LYS A 110 11.55 2.09 3.57
C LYS A 110 11.72 1.60 5.01
N ASP A 111 12.84 1.97 5.65
CA ASP A 111 13.12 1.60 7.04
C ASP A 111 12.12 2.22 8.02
N MET A 112 11.68 3.45 7.76
CA MET A 112 10.66 4.12 8.56
C MET A 112 9.33 3.37 8.47
N ILE A 113 8.86 3.07 7.25
CA ILE A 113 7.62 2.32 7.01
C ILE A 113 7.69 0.98 7.73
N LEU A 114 8.77 0.21 7.56
CA LEU A 114 8.91 -1.09 8.24
C LEU A 114 8.82 -1.00 9.77
N ARG A 115 9.24 0.11 10.38
CA ARG A 115 9.21 0.30 11.83
C ARG A 115 7.87 0.80 12.35
N THR A 116 7.15 1.59 11.55
CA THR A 116 5.94 2.30 12.00
C THR A 116 4.67 1.77 11.36
N PHE A 117 4.76 0.76 10.50
CA PHE A 117 3.60 0.18 9.84
C PHE A 117 2.62 -0.43 10.85
N ASP A 118 1.36 -0.05 10.73
CA ASP A 118 0.26 -0.57 11.54
C ASP A 118 -0.79 -1.15 10.58
N PRO A 119 -0.98 -2.48 10.54
CA PRO A 119 -1.89 -3.11 9.59
C PRO A 119 -3.34 -2.66 9.80
N LYS A 120 -3.74 -2.32 11.03
CA LYS A 120 -5.12 -1.90 11.31
C LYS A 120 -5.40 -0.53 10.72
N LYS A 121 -4.45 0.41 10.85
CA LYS A 121 -4.55 1.74 10.23
C LYS A 121 -4.43 1.68 8.72
N ALA A 122 -3.63 0.75 8.20
CA ALA A 122 -3.54 0.55 6.76
C ALA A 122 -4.88 0.06 6.17
N ASP A 123 -5.58 -0.82 6.89
CA ASP A 123 -6.88 -1.34 6.46
C ASP A 123 -7.98 -0.28 6.48
N THR A 124 -7.89 0.76 7.34
CA THR A 124 -8.91 1.83 7.36
C THR A 124 -8.98 2.62 6.04
N ILE A 125 -7.85 2.70 5.32
CA ILE A 125 -7.77 3.35 4.00
C ILE A 125 -8.80 2.74 3.04
N PHE A 126 -8.97 1.41 3.07
CA PHE A 126 -9.90 0.70 2.21
C PHE A 126 -11.33 0.67 2.74
N THR A 127 -11.52 0.81 4.06
CA THR A 127 -12.88 0.81 4.64
C THR A 127 -13.57 2.17 4.53
N GLU A 128 -12.82 3.27 4.52
CA GLU A 128 -13.36 4.64 4.52
C GLU A 128 -13.54 5.21 3.11
N GLU A 129 -12.58 4.98 2.20
CA GLU A 129 -12.61 5.59 0.86
C GLU A 129 -13.37 4.74 -0.18
N GLY A 130 -13.60 3.45 0.09
CA GLY A 130 -14.37 2.52 -0.77
C GLY A 130 -13.77 2.22 -2.16
N GLU A 131 -12.84 3.06 -2.63
CA GLU A 131 -12.11 2.93 -3.88
C GLU A 131 -10.62 2.68 -3.65
N THR A 132 -9.92 2.23 -4.70
CA THR A 132 -8.47 2.03 -4.65
C THR A 132 -7.77 3.38 -4.73
N PRO A 133 -6.89 3.75 -3.76
CA PRO A 133 -6.21 5.03 -3.82
C PRO A 133 -5.27 5.13 -5.03
N ALA A 134 -5.33 6.24 -5.77
CA ALA A 134 -4.50 6.44 -6.97
C ALA A 134 -2.99 6.37 -6.67
N TRP A 135 -2.57 6.89 -5.51
CA TRP A 135 -1.17 6.84 -5.07
C TRP A 135 -0.66 5.41 -4.92
N LEU A 136 -1.53 4.44 -4.62
CA LEU A 136 -1.14 3.03 -4.48
C LEU A 136 -0.80 2.44 -5.86
N THR A 137 -1.56 2.81 -6.89
CA THR A 137 -1.27 2.40 -8.27
C THR A 137 0.05 2.97 -8.76
N GLU A 138 0.36 4.24 -8.45
CA GLU A 138 1.65 4.85 -8.78
C GLU A 138 2.80 4.19 -7.99
N MET A 139 2.59 3.92 -6.71
CA MET A 139 3.60 3.32 -5.84
C MET A 139 4.04 1.94 -6.35
N ILE A 140 3.12 1.11 -6.84
CA ILE A 140 3.46 -0.25 -7.32
C ILE A 140 4.20 -0.25 -8.67
N GLU A 141 4.29 0.87 -9.39
CA GLU A 141 5.11 0.95 -10.62
C GLU A 141 6.60 0.81 -10.32
N HIS A 142 7.02 1.14 -9.09
CA HIS A 142 8.41 1.08 -8.68
C HIS A 142 8.78 -0.25 -8.00
N PRO A 143 9.85 -0.94 -8.44
CA PRO A 143 10.26 -2.24 -7.88
C PRO A 143 10.66 -2.17 -6.40
N THR A 144 11.24 -1.05 -5.95
CA THR A 144 11.63 -0.82 -4.55
C THR A 144 10.43 -0.95 -3.61
N TRP A 145 9.29 -0.36 -3.99
CA TRP A 145 8.07 -0.36 -3.20
C TRP A 145 7.33 -1.70 -3.28
N ARG A 146 7.32 -2.35 -4.45
CA ARG A 146 6.82 -3.74 -4.56
C ARG A 146 7.55 -4.68 -3.60
N SER A 147 8.88 -4.59 -3.55
CA SER A 147 9.69 -5.37 -2.60
C SER A 147 9.34 -5.09 -1.13
N LEU A 148 9.08 -3.83 -0.78
CA LEU A 148 8.61 -3.45 0.56
C LEU A 148 7.25 -4.08 0.88
N ILE A 149 6.30 -4.01 -0.05
CA ILE A 149 4.95 -4.58 0.11
C ILE A 149 5.01 -6.08 0.33
N TYR A 150 5.83 -6.82 -0.45
CA TYR A 150 6.00 -8.26 -0.24
C TYR A 150 6.50 -8.58 1.16
N ARG A 151 7.51 -7.84 1.64
CA ARG A 151 8.05 -8.03 2.99
C ARG A 151 7.00 -7.74 4.07
N LEU A 152 6.25 -6.65 3.94
CA LEU A 152 5.18 -6.32 4.89
C LEU A 152 4.08 -7.38 4.89
N ALA A 153 3.73 -7.93 3.73
CA ALA A 153 2.71 -8.97 3.64
C ALA A 153 3.15 -10.31 4.24
N GLU A 154 4.46 -10.62 4.23
CA GLU A 154 4.98 -11.76 4.99
C GLU A 154 4.85 -11.55 6.51
N GLU A 155 5.13 -10.33 6.98
CA GLU A 155 5.06 -9.98 8.41
C GLU A 155 3.61 -9.84 8.90
N TYR A 156 2.69 -9.37 8.04
CA TYR A 156 1.29 -9.09 8.36
C TYR A 156 0.32 -9.76 7.35
N PRO A 157 0.16 -11.09 7.41
CA PRO A 157 -0.61 -11.85 6.42
C PRO A 157 -2.12 -11.55 6.42
N ASP A 158 -2.65 -11.09 7.56
CA ASP A 158 -4.08 -10.82 7.72
C ASP A 158 -4.49 -9.38 7.29
N CYS A 159 -3.52 -8.55 6.88
CA CYS A 159 -3.79 -7.18 6.45
C CYS A 159 -4.49 -7.15 5.08
N LEU A 160 -5.69 -6.58 5.03
CA LEU A 160 -6.52 -6.49 3.82
C LEU A 160 -5.85 -5.62 2.75
N MET A 161 -5.32 -4.46 3.16
CA MET A 161 -4.62 -3.48 2.33
C MET A 161 -3.45 -4.15 1.58
N LEU A 162 -2.57 -4.86 2.30
CA LEU A 162 -1.42 -5.53 1.72
C LEU A 162 -1.85 -6.66 0.78
N ASN A 163 -2.85 -7.44 1.19
CA ASN A 163 -3.35 -8.52 0.37
C ASN A 163 -3.92 -8.03 -0.96
N PHE A 164 -4.74 -6.98 -0.92
CA PHE A 164 -5.26 -6.33 -2.10
C PHE A 164 -4.16 -5.73 -2.97
N THR A 165 -3.15 -5.12 -2.36
CA THR A 165 -2.00 -4.55 -3.09
C THR A 165 -1.22 -5.62 -3.83
N ILE A 166 -1.00 -6.81 -3.25
CA ILE A 166 -0.37 -7.94 -3.95
C ILE A 166 -1.19 -8.35 -5.18
N LYS A 167 -2.53 -8.37 -5.05
CA LYS A 167 -3.41 -8.64 -6.17
C LYS A 167 -3.26 -7.59 -7.27
N LEU A 168 -3.22 -6.30 -6.94
CA LEU A 168 -2.95 -5.23 -7.91
C LEU A 168 -1.61 -5.40 -8.62
N ILE A 169 -0.55 -5.72 -7.88
CA ILE A 169 0.78 -5.98 -8.44
C ILE A 169 0.73 -7.16 -9.44
N SER A 170 -0.03 -8.20 -9.11
CA SER A 170 -0.25 -9.36 -9.97
C SER A 170 -1.12 -9.04 -11.20
N ASP A 171 -2.12 -8.15 -11.07
CA ASP A 171 -2.94 -7.65 -12.17
C ASP A 171 -2.14 -6.77 -13.14
N ALA A 172 -1.19 -5.99 -12.61
CA ALA A 172 -0.28 -5.16 -13.39
C ALA A 172 0.81 -5.97 -14.15
N GLY A 173 0.90 -7.28 -13.93
CA GLY A 173 1.83 -8.16 -14.65
C GLY A 173 3.17 -8.41 -13.95
N PHE A 174 3.36 -7.90 -12.72
CA PHE A 174 4.61 -8.07 -11.95
C PHE A 174 4.62 -9.34 -11.09
N GLN A 175 3.74 -10.32 -11.32
CA GLN A 175 3.67 -11.55 -10.51
C GLN A 175 4.97 -12.38 -10.51
N SER A 176 5.86 -12.20 -11.49
CA SER A 176 7.15 -12.89 -11.53
C SER A 176 8.14 -12.38 -10.49
N GLU A 177 7.92 -11.19 -9.92
CA GLU A 177 8.76 -10.60 -8.87
C GLU A 177 8.38 -11.09 -7.47
N ILE A 178 7.25 -11.79 -7.34
CA ILE A 178 6.82 -12.43 -6.09
C ILE A 178 7.72 -13.66 -5.87
N THR A 179 8.95 -13.43 -5.41
CA THR A 179 9.92 -14.49 -5.12
C THR A 179 9.58 -15.21 -3.82
N SER A 180 8.77 -14.60 -2.96
CA SER A 180 8.32 -15.24 -1.74
C SER A 180 7.19 -16.21 -2.00
N ILE A 181 7.52 -17.47 -1.81
CA ILE A 181 6.56 -18.57 -1.84
C ILE A 181 5.49 -18.37 -0.75
N SER A 182 5.85 -17.78 0.40
CA SER A 182 4.92 -17.59 1.52
C SER A 182 3.85 -16.55 1.19
N THR A 183 4.25 -15.41 0.65
CA THR A 183 3.34 -14.36 0.21
C THR A 183 2.39 -14.85 -0.90
N ALA A 184 2.91 -15.59 -1.88
CA ALA A 184 2.08 -16.13 -2.96
C ALA A 184 1.08 -17.19 -2.47
N ALA A 185 1.50 -18.05 -1.53
CA ALA A 185 0.68 -19.15 -1.02
C ALA A 185 -0.56 -18.69 -0.22
N GLN A 186 -0.50 -17.50 0.39
CA GLN A 186 -1.60 -16.96 1.20
C GLN A 186 -2.83 -16.58 0.38
N GLN A 187 -2.66 -16.28 -0.91
CA GLN A 187 -3.76 -15.87 -1.79
C GLN A 187 -3.90 -16.80 -2.99
N ILE A 188 -5.04 -17.50 -3.07
CA ILE A 188 -5.26 -18.51 -4.11
C ILE A 188 -5.18 -17.94 -5.53
N GLU A 189 -5.66 -16.72 -5.77
CA GLU A 189 -5.64 -16.09 -7.09
C GLU A 189 -4.20 -15.76 -7.53
N VAL A 190 -3.41 -15.20 -6.61
CA VAL A 190 -1.99 -14.90 -6.84
C VAL A 190 -1.21 -16.20 -7.04
N PHE A 191 -1.39 -17.18 -6.14
CA PHE A 191 -0.79 -18.50 -6.23
C PHE A 191 -1.07 -19.16 -7.59
N SER A 192 -2.31 -19.09 -8.07
CA SER A 192 -2.71 -19.68 -9.35
C SER A 192 -1.96 -19.08 -10.54
N ARG A 193 -1.72 -17.77 -10.52
CA ARG A 193 -0.96 -17.06 -11.57
C ARG A 193 0.52 -17.40 -11.51
N VAL A 194 1.10 -17.46 -10.31
CA VAL A 194 2.51 -17.86 -10.13
C VAL A 194 2.70 -19.32 -10.56
N LEU A 195 1.78 -20.22 -10.18
CA LEU A 195 1.78 -21.62 -10.60
C LEU A 195 1.67 -21.77 -12.12
N LYS A 196 0.78 -21.00 -12.77
CA LYS A 196 0.67 -20.97 -14.23
C LYS A 196 1.98 -20.56 -14.89
N THR A 197 2.65 -19.52 -14.38
CA THR A 197 3.95 -19.07 -14.89
C THR A 197 5.02 -20.15 -14.71
N ALA A 198 5.08 -20.80 -13.55
CA ALA A 198 6.02 -21.88 -13.27
C ALA A 198 5.82 -23.09 -14.20
N ILE A 199 4.57 -23.51 -14.42
CA ILE A 199 4.23 -24.60 -15.36
C ILE A 199 4.59 -24.21 -16.80
N THR A 200 4.33 -22.95 -17.18
CA THR A 200 4.67 -22.44 -18.51
C THR A 200 6.19 -22.46 -18.72
N LYS A 201 6.97 -22.04 -17.72
CA LYS A 201 8.45 -22.10 -17.75
C LYS A 201 8.94 -23.53 -17.92
N PHE A 202 8.39 -24.47 -17.16
CA PHE A 202 8.68 -25.90 -17.30
C PHE A 202 8.39 -26.45 -18.71
N LEU A 203 7.29 -26.03 -19.32
CA LEU A 203 6.89 -26.50 -20.66
C LEU A 203 7.69 -25.88 -21.80
N THR A 204 8.16 -24.64 -21.64
CA THR A 204 8.78 -23.86 -22.72
C THR A 204 10.30 -23.87 -22.68
N ASN A 205 10.91 -24.22 -21.55
CA ASN A 205 12.36 -24.23 -21.38
C ASN A 205 12.92 -25.67 -21.21
N PRO A 206 13.15 -26.42 -22.30
CA PRO A 206 13.60 -27.81 -22.25
C PRO A 206 15.02 -27.99 -21.72
N ASP A 207 15.87 -26.95 -21.80
CA ASP A 207 17.27 -27.01 -21.37
C ASP A 207 17.42 -26.90 -19.85
N ASP A 208 16.42 -26.33 -19.15
CA ASP A 208 16.45 -26.06 -17.71
C ASP A 208 15.28 -26.72 -16.94
N VAL A 209 14.86 -27.89 -17.42
CA VAL A 209 13.68 -28.59 -16.89
C VAL A 209 13.86 -28.99 -15.43
N GLN A 210 15.05 -29.43 -15.01
CA GLN A 210 15.27 -29.86 -13.63
C GLN A 210 15.15 -28.71 -12.63
N ASN A 211 15.75 -27.55 -12.91
CA ASN A 211 15.62 -26.39 -12.03
C ASN A 211 14.20 -25.87 -12.02
N SER A 212 13.53 -25.83 -13.19
CA SER A 212 12.12 -25.42 -13.29
C SER A 212 11.18 -26.34 -12.48
N ILE A 213 11.41 -27.65 -12.49
CA ILE A 213 10.68 -28.61 -11.64
C ILE A 213 10.95 -28.33 -10.17
N LEU A 214 12.22 -28.12 -9.79
CA LEU A 214 12.61 -27.90 -8.39
C LEU A 214 12.01 -26.61 -7.83
N GLU A 215 12.03 -25.51 -8.59
CA GLU A 215 11.39 -24.24 -8.24
C GLU A 215 9.88 -24.42 -8.05
N CYS A 216 9.23 -25.10 -9.00
CA CYS A 216 7.80 -25.40 -8.93
C CYS A 216 7.46 -26.28 -7.72
N ALA A 217 8.23 -27.34 -7.47
CA ALA A 217 8.01 -28.24 -6.34
C ALA A 217 8.19 -27.54 -4.99
N LYS A 218 9.24 -26.73 -4.83
CA LYS A 218 9.45 -25.89 -3.62
C LYS A 218 8.25 -25.00 -3.35
N MET A 219 7.74 -24.35 -4.39
CA MET A 219 6.59 -23.45 -4.30
C MET A 219 5.31 -24.22 -3.92
N VAL A 220 5.01 -25.31 -4.63
CA VAL A 220 3.80 -26.10 -4.43
C VAL A 220 3.78 -26.77 -3.06
N CYS A 221 4.93 -27.27 -2.59
CA CYS A 221 5.07 -27.99 -1.32
C CYS A 221 5.22 -27.08 -0.10
N HIS A 222 5.13 -25.76 -0.24
CA HIS A 222 5.22 -24.84 0.89
C HIS A 222 4.07 -24.99 1.90
N GLY A 223 2.86 -25.23 1.40
CA GLY A 223 1.68 -25.50 2.21
C GLY A 223 0.99 -26.80 1.79
N GLN A 224 0.35 -27.49 2.74
CA GLN A 224 -0.47 -28.66 2.40
C GLN A 224 -1.63 -28.29 1.47
N HIS A 225 -2.24 -27.12 1.69
CA HIS A 225 -3.33 -26.62 0.86
C HIS A 225 -2.87 -26.24 -0.55
N THR A 226 -1.71 -25.59 -0.71
CA THR A 226 -1.12 -25.28 -2.03
C THR A 226 -0.74 -26.55 -2.78
N TYR A 227 -0.24 -27.57 -2.07
CA TYR A 227 0.08 -28.87 -2.65
C TYR A 227 -1.15 -29.55 -3.21
N VAL A 228 -2.22 -29.69 -2.41
CA VAL A 228 -3.46 -30.33 -2.84
C VAL A 228 -4.07 -29.58 -4.02
N TYR A 229 -4.16 -28.25 -3.93
CA TYR A 229 -4.69 -27.42 -5.01
C TYR A 229 -3.93 -27.62 -6.32
N SER A 230 -2.60 -27.58 -6.27
CA SER A 230 -1.74 -27.74 -7.45
C SER A 230 -1.85 -29.14 -8.05
N GLN A 231 -1.87 -30.18 -7.21
CA GLN A 231 -2.01 -31.57 -7.68
C GLN A 231 -3.35 -31.80 -8.38
N VAL A 232 -4.44 -31.22 -7.87
CA VAL A 232 -5.75 -31.29 -8.54
C VAL A 232 -5.69 -30.63 -9.92
N LEU A 233 -5.12 -29.43 -10.02
CA LEU A 233 -4.97 -28.73 -11.31
C LEU A 233 -4.10 -29.51 -12.31
N ILE A 234 -2.92 -29.96 -11.87
CA ILE A 234 -1.99 -30.72 -12.72
C ILE A 234 -2.65 -32.04 -13.15
N GLN A 235 -3.41 -32.69 -12.28
CA GLN A 235 -4.15 -33.91 -12.60
C GLN A 235 -5.19 -33.66 -13.70
N VAL A 236 -5.94 -32.56 -13.63
CA VAL A 236 -6.87 -32.17 -14.71
C VAL A 236 -6.12 -31.94 -16.02
N LEU A 237 -5.03 -31.16 -15.99
CA LEU A 237 -4.20 -30.92 -17.18
C LEU A 237 -3.55 -32.21 -17.74
N SER A 238 -3.33 -33.21 -16.89
CA SER A 238 -2.74 -34.49 -17.27
C SER A 238 -3.67 -35.38 -18.10
N GLN A 239 -4.98 -35.08 -18.11
CA GLN A 239 -5.99 -35.80 -18.90
C GLN A 239 -5.97 -35.38 -20.37
N GLU A 240 -5.30 -34.26 -20.70
CA GLU A 240 -5.20 -33.78 -22.07
C GLU A 240 -4.38 -34.73 -22.96
N VAL A 241 -4.96 -35.05 -24.12
CA VAL A 241 -4.36 -35.99 -25.08
C VAL A 241 -3.04 -35.46 -25.64
N LYS A 242 -2.91 -34.13 -25.75
CA LYS A 242 -1.71 -33.45 -26.23
C LYS A 242 -0.95 -32.85 -25.07
N GLY A 243 0.18 -33.46 -24.71
CA GLY A 243 1.08 -32.94 -23.68
C GLY A 243 0.73 -33.29 -22.22
N GLY A 244 -0.37 -34.01 -21.97
CA GLY A 244 -0.75 -34.44 -20.61
C GLY A 244 0.30 -35.32 -19.92
N PHE A 245 1.13 -36.05 -20.68
CA PHE A 245 2.25 -36.83 -20.13
C PHE A 245 3.32 -35.96 -19.44
N ASN A 246 3.56 -34.73 -19.93
CA ASN A 246 4.47 -33.78 -19.28
C ASN A 246 3.93 -33.34 -17.92
N MET A 247 2.60 -33.15 -17.82
CA MET A 247 1.93 -32.83 -16.57
C MET A 247 1.95 -34.01 -15.59
N LYS A 248 1.76 -35.25 -16.06
CA LYS A 248 1.94 -36.45 -15.20
C LYS A 248 3.36 -36.52 -14.64
N ARG A 249 4.37 -36.28 -15.47
CA ARG A 249 5.77 -36.23 -15.03
C ARG A 249 5.99 -35.15 -13.97
N LEU A 250 5.49 -33.94 -14.20
CA LEU A 250 5.58 -32.84 -13.23
C LEU A 250 4.93 -33.21 -11.89
N SER A 251 3.71 -33.77 -11.91
CA SER A 251 3.01 -34.24 -10.70
C SER A 251 3.82 -35.29 -9.92
N GLN A 252 4.42 -36.24 -10.61
CA GLN A 252 5.26 -37.29 -10.00
C GLN A 252 6.51 -36.71 -9.33
N GLU A 253 7.21 -35.77 -10.00
CA GLU A 253 8.40 -35.14 -9.43
C GLU A 253 8.05 -34.26 -8.22
N ILE A 254 6.94 -33.51 -8.27
CA ILE A 254 6.45 -32.76 -7.10
C ILE A 254 6.10 -33.70 -5.95
N THR A 255 5.44 -34.83 -6.22
CA THR A 255 5.12 -35.83 -5.20
C THR A 255 6.38 -36.43 -4.59
N LYS A 256 7.37 -36.76 -5.43
CA LYS A 256 8.67 -37.27 -4.98
C LYS A 256 9.39 -36.26 -4.09
N TYR A 257 9.36 -34.98 -4.44
CA TYR A 257 9.91 -33.90 -3.62
C TYR A 257 9.19 -33.79 -2.28
N ALA A 258 7.85 -33.83 -2.27
CA ALA A 258 7.04 -33.78 -1.05
C ALA A 258 7.33 -34.93 -0.07
N LEU A 259 7.66 -36.13 -0.58
CA LEU A 259 8.03 -37.29 0.23
C LEU A 259 9.43 -37.18 0.85
N GLN A 260 10.25 -36.24 0.40
CA GLN A 260 11.62 -36.01 0.87
C GLN A 260 11.72 -34.86 1.89
N MET A 261 10.64 -34.11 2.09
CA MET A 261 10.52 -33.06 3.13
C MET A 261 10.08 -33.66 4.46
#